data_AF-A0A0V0H786-F1
#
_entry.id   AF-A0A0V0H786-F1
#
_cell.length_a   1.000
_cell.length_b   1.000
_cell.length_c   1.000
_cell.angle_alpha   90.00
_cell.angle_beta   90.00
_cell.angle_gamma   90.00
#
_symmetry.space_group_name_H-M   'P 1'
#
loop_
_entity.id
_entity.type
_entity.pdbx_description
1 polymer ?
#
loop_
_entity_poly.entity_id
_entity_poly.type
_entity_poly.pdbx_seq_one_letter_code
_entity_poly.pdbx_strand_id
1 'polypeptide(L)'
;MLGLSILLLLGVLDWDDCLSEKSAWDTLAWFAVLVGMASQLTNLGIVGWMSSCVAKSLQALSLSWPAAFGVLQASYFCIHYLFASQTGHVGALYSAFLAMHLASGVPGVLAALALAYNTNLFGALTHYSSGQAAVYFGAGYVDLPDVFKMGFVMAVVNAIIWGVVGTFWWKFLGLY
;
A
#
# COMPACT_ATOMS: atom_id res chain seq x y z
N MET A 1 -15.22 -6.26 12.41
CA MET A 1 -16.20 -5.88 13.45
C MET A 1 -17.49 -6.67 13.36
N LEU A 2 -18.22 -6.67 12.24
CA LEU A 2 -19.48 -7.44 12.11
C LEU A 2 -19.34 -8.94 12.47
N GLY A 3 -18.27 -9.61 12.01
CA GLY A 3 -18.02 -11.02 12.36
C GLY A 3 -17.85 -11.24 13.87
N LEU A 4 -17.02 -10.44 14.54
CA LEU A 4 -16.83 -10.51 15.99
C LEU A 4 -18.14 -10.25 16.75
N SER A 5 -18.92 -9.25 16.32
CA SER A 5 -20.22 -8.95 16.93
C SER A 5 -21.21 -10.12 16.83
N ILE A 6 -21.25 -10.82 15.69
CA ILE A 6 -22.10 -12.01 15.53
C ILE A 6 -21.64 -13.14 16.45
N LEU A 7 -20.33 -13.40 16.55
CA LEU A 7 -19.79 -14.46 17.41
C LEU A 7 -20.10 -14.22 18.90
N LEU A 8 -20.00 -12.97 19.36
CA LEU A 8 -20.39 -12.58 20.72
C LEU A 8 -21.91 -12.69 20.94
N LEU A 9 -22.73 -12.26 19.98
CA LEU A 9 -24.18 -12.36 20.09
C LEU A 9 -24.69 -13.81 20.11
N LEU A 10 -24.03 -14.69 19.37
CA LEU A 10 -24.36 -16.12 19.33
C LEU A 10 -23.77 -16.90 20.52
N GLY A 11 -22.97 -16.26 21.38
CA GLY A 11 -22.28 -16.91 22.50
C GLY A 11 -21.22 -17.92 22.06
N VAL A 12 -20.71 -17.81 20.82
CA VAL A 12 -19.62 -18.65 20.30
C VAL A 12 -18.29 -18.23 20.90
N LEU A 13 -18.12 -16.93 21.15
CA LEU A 13 -17.02 -16.35 21.91
C LEU A 13 -17.61 -15.56 23.08
N ASP A 14 -16.90 -15.54 24.20
CA ASP A 14 -17.15 -14.58 25.26
C ASP A 14 -16.14 -13.42 25.23
N TRP A 15 -16.29 -12.49 26.16
CA TRP A 15 -15.40 -11.33 26.23
C TRP A 15 -14.00 -11.68 26.73
N ASP A 16 -13.88 -12.71 27.57
CA ASP A 16 -12.59 -13.15 28.10
C ASP A 16 -11.77 -13.84 27.00
N ASP A 17 -12.40 -14.57 26.07
CA ASP A 17 -11.77 -15.05 24.84
C ASP A 17 -11.12 -13.89 24.07
N CYS A 18 -11.85 -12.77 23.89
CA CYS A 18 -11.34 -11.59 23.19
C CYS A 18 -10.16 -10.92 23.92
N LEU A 19 -10.20 -10.86 25.26
CA LEU A 19 -9.12 -10.28 26.08
C LEU A 19 -7.88 -11.18 26.15
N SER A 20 -8.08 -12.49 26.03
CA SER A 20 -7.00 -13.48 26.08
C SER A 20 -6.26 -13.63 24.75
N GLU A 21 -6.85 -13.20 23.62
CA GLU A 21 -6.25 -13.25 22.28
C GLU A 21 -5.12 -12.21 22.09
N LYS A 22 -3.94 -12.49 22.67
CA LYS A 22 -2.81 -11.55 22.73
C LYS A 22 -2.28 -11.12 21.36
N SER A 23 -2.36 -11.98 20.34
CA SER A 23 -1.87 -11.64 19.00
C SER A 23 -2.64 -10.48 18.38
N ALA A 24 -3.97 -10.43 18.60
CA ALA A 24 -4.81 -9.34 18.13
C ALA A 24 -4.45 -8.01 18.81
N TRP A 25 -4.20 -8.03 20.12
CA TRP A 25 -3.81 -6.84 20.89
C TRP A 25 -2.42 -6.32 20.52
N ASP A 26 -1.46 -7.22 20.31
CA ASP A 26 -0.11 -6.85 19.86
C ASP A 26 -0.16 -6.18 18.48
N THR A 27 -0.91 -6.78 17.56
CA THR A 27 -1.17 -6.23 16.21
C THR A 27 -1.83 -4.84 16.28
N LEU A 28 -2.85 -4.67 17.15
CA LEU A 28 -3.54 -3.39 17.34
C LEU A 28 -2.59 -2.31 17.85
N ALA A 29 -1.79 -2.61 18.88
CA ALA A 29 -0.89 -1.65 19.51
C ALA A 29 0.20 -1.19 18.53
N TRP A 30 0.82 -2.13 17.82
CA TRP A 30 1.85 -1.83 16.83
C TRP A 30 1.26 -0.99 15.68
N PHE A 31 0.11 -1.38 15.12
CA PHE A 31 -0.53 -0.57 14.06
C PHE A 31 -0.93 0.82 14.52
N ALA A 32 -1.46 0.97 15.74
CA ALA A 32 -1.85 2.27 16.28
C ALA A 32 -0.64 3.23 16.37
N VAL A 33 0.51 2.74 16.85
CA VAL A 33 1.74 3.52 16.94
C VAL A 33 2.25 3.92 15.55
N LEU A 34 2.27 3.00 14.57
CA LEU A 34 2.67 3.32 13.19
C LEU A 34 1.82 4.40 12.57
N VAL A 35 0.50 4.19 12.58
CA VAL A 35 -0.45 5.11 11.97
C VAL A 35 -0.38 6.46 12.68
N GLY A 36 -0.20 6.47 14.01
CA GLY A 36 0.04 7.66 14.80
C GLY A 36 1.29 8.43 14.37
N MET A 37 2.44 7.77 14.25
CA MET A 37 3.69 8.40 13.81
C MET A 37 3.62 8.91 12.37
N ALA A 38 3.05 8.12 11.45
CA ALA A 38 2.84 8.52 10.06
C ALA A 38 1.92 9.76 9.94
N SER A 39 0.86 9.81 10.75
CA SER A 39 -0.04 10.97 10.84
C SER A 39 0.72 12.20 11.34
N GLN A 40 1.58 12.06 12.35
CA GLN A 40 2.39 13.18 12.83
C GLN A 40 3.41 13.67 11.79
N LEU A 41 4.08 12.78 11.05
CA LEU A 41 4.94 13.17 9.93
C LEU A 41 4.18 13.97 8.86
N THR A 42 2.92 13.62 8.63
CA THR A 42 2.04 14.36 7.72
C THR A 42 1.68 15.74 8.28
N ASN A 43 1.22 15.80 9.54
CA ASN A 43 0.80 17.04 10.20
C ASN A 43 1.95 18.04 10.39
N LEU A 44 3.16 17.55 10.65
CA LEU A 44 4.38 18.35 10.74
C LEU A 44 4.89 18.84 9.36
N GLY A 45 4.22 18.44 8.27
CA GLY A 45 4.56 18.90 6.92
C GLY A 45 5.75 18.19 6.29
N ILE A 46 6.34 17.17 6.93
CA ILE A 46 7.48 16.39 6.40
C ILE A 46 7.08 15.72 5.08
N VAL A 47 5.89 15.11 5.06
CA VAL A 47 5.36 14.41 3.88
C VAL A 47 5.15 15.39 2.71
N GLY A 48 4.63 16.59 2.98
CA GLY A 48 4.45 17.64 1.98
C GLY A 48 5.77 18.23 1.46
N TRP A 49 6.73 18.45 2.36
CA TRP A 49 8.09 18.90 2.02
C TRP A 49 8.80 17.89 1.12
N MET A 50 8.82 16.61 1.51
CA MET A 50 9.45 15.54 0.73
C MET A 50 8.80 15.38 -0.64
N SER A 51 7.47 15.44 -0.71
CA SER A 51 6.72 15.41 -1.97
C SER A 51 7.07 16.58 -2.88
N SER A 52 7.27 17.76 -2.31
CA SER A 52 7.69 18.96 -3.05
C SER A 52 9.11 18.82 -3.61
N CYS A 53 10.04 18.22 -2.86
CA CYS A 53 11.38 17.92 -3.35
C CYS A 53 11.34 16.96 -4.54
N VAL A 54 10.61 15.85 -4.42
CA VAL A 54 10.46 14.85 -5.49
C VAL A 54 9.77 15.47 -6.71
N ALA A 55 8.69 16.24 -6.53
CA ALA A 55 8.01 16.92 -7.63
C ALA A 55 8.94 17.90 -8.37
N LYS A 56 9.75 18.68 -7.65
CA LYS A 56 10.75 19.58 -8.26
C LYS A 56 11.82 18.81 -9.03
N SER A 57 12.30 17.68 -8.50
CA SER A 57 13.25 16.82 -9.21
C SER A 57 12.64 16.24 -10.49
N LEU A 58 11.39 15.79 -10.46
CA LEU A 58 10.69 15.28 -11.65
C LEU A 58 10.44 16.38 -12.69
N GLN A 59 10.08 17.59 -12.26
CA GLN A 59 9.95 18.75 -13.14
C GLN A 59 11.29 19.16 -13.76
N ALA A 60 12.39 19.14 -13.00
CA ALA A 60 13.73 19.43 -13.52
C ALA A 60 14.16 18.43 -14.61
N LEU A 61 13.67 17.19 -14.54
CA LEU A 61 13.90 16.16 -15.57
C LEU A 61 13.03 16.35 -16.83
N SER A 62 12.13 17.35 -16.85
CA SER A 62 11.25 17.66 -17.99
C SER A 62 10.46 16.44 -18.50
N LEU A 63 10.07 15.54 -17.59
CA LEU A 63 9.36 14.31 -17.94
C LEU A 63 7.94 14.62 -18.43
N SER A 64 7.50 13.88 -19.44
CA SER A 64 6.08 13.86 -19.82
C SER A 64 5.25 13.24 -18.68
N TRP A 65 3.97 13.63 -18.57
CA TRP A 65 3.11 13.10 -17.51
C TRP A 65 3.04 11.56 -17.48
N PRO A 66 3.06 10.80 -18.61
CA PRO A 66 3.08 9.33 -18.54
C PRO A 66 4.38 8.78 -17.96
N ALA A 67 5.51 9.42 -18.26
CA ALA A 67 6.80 9.03 -17.70
C ALA A 67 6.87 9.32 -16.19
N ALA A 68 6.41 10.51 -15.78
CA ALA A 68 6.30 10.88 -14.37
C ALA A 68 5.35 9.93 -13.60
N PHE A 69 4.20 9.59 -14.20
CA PHE A 69 3.27 8.59 -13.67
C PHE A 69 3.95 7.24 -13.44
N GLY A 70 4.66 6.72 -14.43
CA GLY A 70 5.38 5.44 -14.29
C GLY A 70 6.41 5.46 -13.16
N VAL A 71 7.22 6.52 -13.07
CA VAL A 71 8.24 6.67 -12.02
C VAL A 71 7.62 6.77 -10.63
N LEU A 72 6.55 7.56 -10.49
CA LEU A 72 5.84 7.73 -9.21
C LEU A 72 5.16 6.42 -8.78
N GLN A 73 4.51 5.71 -9.69
CA GLN A 73 3.88 4.41 -9.40
C GLN A 73 4.91 3.35 -9.01
N ALA A 74 6.04 3.26 -9.73
CA ALA A 74 7.11 2.34 -9.39
C ALA A 74 7.72 2.67 -8.02
N SER A 75 7.92 3.96 -7.74
CA SER A 75 8.45 4.42 -6.44
C SER A 75 7.49 4.11 -5.29
N TYR A 76 6.19 4.36 -5.48
CA TYR A 76 5.14 4.02 -4.51
C TYR A 76 5.13 2.52 -4.22
N PHE A 77 5.23 1.69 -5.27
CA PHE A 77 5.29 0.24 -5.15
C PHE A 77 6.54 -0.23 -4.37
N CYS A 78 7.72 0.25 -4.75
CA CYS A 78 8.99 -0.19 -4.16
C CYS A 78 9.19 0.27 -2.71
N ILE A 79 8.70 1.46 -2.34
CA ILE A 79 8.79 1.94 -0.95
C ILE A 79 8.04 1.00 0.01
N HIS A 80 7.09 0.20 -0.49
CA HIS A 80 6.37 -0.76 0.33
C HIS A 80 7.25 -1.83 0.98
N TYR A 81 8.44 -2.12 0.45
CA TYR A 81 9.42 -2.97 1.15
C TYR A 81 9.85 -2.40 2.52
N LEU A 82 9.59 -1.12 2.79
CA LEU A 82 9.87 -0.46 4.06
C LEU A 82 8.64 -0.41 4.99
N PHE A 83 7.49 -0.95 4.56
CA PHE A 83 6.23 -0.89 5.29
C PHE A 83 5.73 -2.30 5.62
N ALA A 84 5.31 -2.49 6.88
CA ALA A 84 4.68 -3.72 7.36
C ALA A 84 3.15 -3.76 7.14
N SER A 85 2.58 -2.85 6.35
CA SER A 85 1.14 -2.81 6.11
C SER A 85 0.73 -1.92 4.96
N GLN A 86 -0.20 -2.43 4.15
CA GLN A 86 -0.90 -1.66 3.12
C GLN A 86 -1.61 -0.45 3.72
N THR A 87 -2.36 -0.63 4.82
CA THR A 87 -3.09 0.46 5.47
C THR A 87 -2.14 1.52 6.01
N GLY A 88 -1.04 1.11 6.63
CA GLY A 88 -0.01 2.03 7.12
C GLY A 88 0.64 2.82 5.98
N HIS A 89 0.97 2.15 4.87
CA HIS A 89 1.52 2.78 3.67
C HIS A 89 0.54 3.80 3.07
N VAL A 90 -0.74 3.43 2.90
CA VAL A 90 -1.77 4.34 2.37
C VAL A 90 -1.93 5.57 3.27
N GLY A 91 -2.04 5.36 4.58
CA GLY A 91 -2.19 6.46 5.54
C GLY A 91 -1.00 7.43 5.52
N ALA A 92 0.21 6.93 5.27
CA ALA A 92 1.43 7.74 5.25
C ALA A 92 1.68 8.47 3.92
N LEU A 93 1.44 7.79 2.79
CA LEU A 93 2.02 8.20 1.50
C LEU A 93 0.99 8.50 0.41
N TYR A 94 -0.26 8.02 0.54
CA TYR A 94 -1.23 8.13 -0.56
C TYR A 94 -1.52 9.58 -0.96
N SER A 95 -1.80 10.45 0.02
CA SER A 95 -2.11 11.86 -0.23
C SER A 95 -0.93 12.61 -0.87
N ALA A 96 0.28 12.33 -0.40
CA ALA A 96 1.52 12.88 -0.92
C ALA A 96 1.75 12.48 -2.39
N PHE A 97 1.67 11.18 -2.68
CA PHE A 97 1.86 10.68 -4.04
C PHE A 97 0.76 11.17 -4.97
N LEU A 98 -0.50 11.25 -4.52
CA LEU A 98 -1.57 11.83 -5.32
C LEU A 98 -1.27 13.29 -5.68
N ALA A 99 -0.82 14.10 -4.71
CA ALA A 99 -0.43 15.48 -4.97
C ALA A 99 0.72 15.58 -5.99
N MET A 100 1.72 14.71 -5.91
CA MET A 100 2.83 14.66 -6.88
C MET A 100 2.37 14.28 -8.29
N HIS A 101 1.43 13.34 -8.42
CA HIS A 101 0.84 12.97 -9.71
C HIS A 101 0.10 14.16 -10.35
N LEU A 102 -0.75 14.83 -9.57
CA LEU A 102 -1.50 16.00 -10.03
C LEU A 102 -0.56 17.15 -10.44
N ALA A 103 0.50 17.40 -9.66
CA ALA A 103 1.51 18.41 -9.97
C ALA A 103 2.35 18.06 -11.23
N SER A 104 2.36 16.79 -11.63
CA SER A 104 3.04 16.31 -12.85
C SER A 104 2.10 16.22 -14.06
N GLY A 105 0.86 16.72 -13.95
CA GLY A 105 -0.11 16.77 -15.04
C GLY A 105 -0.85 15.45 -15.31
N VAL A 106 -0.77 14.47 -14.40
CA VAL A 106 -1.49 13.20 -14.52
C VAL A 106 -3.00 13.42 -14.31
N PRO A 107 -3.89 12.84 -15.14
CA PRO A 107 -5.32 12.89 -14.90
C PRO A 107 -5.71 12.41 -13.50
N GLY A 108 -6.48 13.20 -12.75
CA GLY A 108 -6.69 12.95 -11.32
C GLY A 108 -7.40 11.64 -10.99
N VAL A 109 -8.39 11.24 -11.80
CA VAL A 109 -9.08 9.94 -11.63
C VAL A 109 -8.13 8.78 -11.87
N LEU A 110 -7.31 8.85 -12.92
CA LEU A 110 -6.28 7.85 -13.21
C LEU A 110 -5.29 7.73 -12.05
N ALA A 111 -4.78 8.86 -11.55
CA ALA A 111 -3.82 8.88 -10.45
C ALA A 111 -4.39 8.22 -9.17
N ALA A 112 -5.62 8.59 -8.79
CA ALA A 112 -6.27 8.05 -7.60
C ALA A 112 -6.52 6.54 -7.73
N LEU A 113 -7.12 6.09 -8.84
CA LEU A 113 -7.39 4.67 -9.07
C LEU A 113 -6.09 3.86 -9.15
N ALA A 114 -5.08 4.35 -9.87
CA ALA A 114 -3.82 3.65 -10.03
C ALA A 114 -3.08 3.49 -8.69
N LEU A 115 -3.07 4.51 -7.83
CA LEU A 115 -2.53 4.37 -6.47
C LEU A 115 -3.30 3.33 -5.65
N ALA A 116 -4.63 3.34 -5.71
CA ALA A 116 -5.46 2.35 -5.02
C ALA A 116 -5.19 0.91 -5.52
N TYR A 117 -5.05 0.71 -6.84
CA TYR A 117 -4.70 -0.60 -7.39
C TYR A 117 -3.29 -1.03 -7.00
N ASN A 118 -2.31 -0.13 -7.11
CA ASN A 118 -0.93 -0.37 -6.71
C ASN A 118 -0.86 -0.82 -5.24
N THR A 119 -1.65 -0.19 -4.36
CA THR A 119 -1.79 -0.64 -2.98
C THR A 119 -2.18 -2.10 -2.86
N ASN A 120 -3.11 -2.59 -3.67
CA ASN A 120 -3.49 -4.00 -3.59
C ASN A 120 -2.36 -4.93 -4.08
N LEU A 121 -1.63 -4.51 -5.12
CA LEU A 121 -0.60 -5.32 -5.77
C LEU A 121 0.64 -5.53 -4.89
N PHE A 122 1.06 -4.52 -4.12
CA PHE A 122 2.24 -4.64 -3.27
C PHE A 122 2.04 -5.51 -2.01
N GLY A 123 0.82 -6.03 -1.78
CA GLY A 123 0.49 -6.86 -0.60
C GLY A 123 1.04 -8.28 -0.61
N ALA A 124 1.71 -8.67 -1.68
CA ALA A 124 2.33 -9.97 -1.86
C ALA A 124 3.87 -9.89 -1.88
N LEU A 125 4.47 -8.73 -1.62
CA LEU A 125 5.93 -8.53 -1.77
C LEU A 125 6.75 -9.24 -0.70
N THR A 126 6.29 -9.18 0.53
CA THR A 126 7.00 -9.68 1.71
C THR A 126 6.02 -10.35 2.65
N HIS A 127 6.52 -11.18 3.56
CA HIS A 127 5.73 -11.83 4.60
C HIS A 127 4.99 -10.83 5.52
N TYR A 128 5.42 -9.58 5.60
CA TYR A 128 4.77 -8.53 6.40
C TYR A 128 4.02 -7.49 5.56
N SER A 129 4.00 -7.59 4.23
CA SER A 129 3.42 -6.54 3.37
C SER A 129 1.92 -6.33 3.59
N SER A 130 1.22 -7.36 4.05
CA SER A 130 -0.21 -7.32 4.35
C SER A 130 -0.56 -8.24 5.52
N GLY A 131 -1.73 -8.03 6.11
CA GLY A 131 -2.22 -8.93 7.17
C GLY A 131 -2.39 -10.36 6.67
N GLN A 132 -2.82 -10.53 5.42
CA GLN A 132 -2.94 -11.84 4.78
C GLN A 132 -1.57 -12.50 4.61
N ALA A 133 -0.57 -11.75 4.13
CA ALA A 133 0.79 -12.28 3.97
C ALA A 133 1.39 -12.75 5.31
N ALA A 134 1.14 -12.00 6.39
CA ALA A 134 1.59 -12.36 7.73
C ALA A 134 0.94 -13.66 8.22
N VAL A 135 -0.36 -13.84 7.99
CA VAL A 135 -1.07 -15.07 8.34
C VAL A 135 -0.56 -16.26 7.53
N TYR A 136 -0.38 -16.12 6.21
CA TYR A 136 0.11 -17.21 5.37
C TYR A 136 1.53 -17.64 5.74
N PHE A 137 2.43 -16.68 5.99
CA PHE A 137 3.79 -17.00 6.42
C PHE A 137 3.82 -17.58 7.84
N GLY A 138 3.00 -17.04 8.75
CA GLY A 138 2.88 -17.52 10.13
C GLY A 138 2.38 -18.96 10.26
N ALA A 139 1.75 -19.53 9.22
CA ALA A 139 1.34 -20.93 9.19
C ALA A 139 2.52 -21.92 9.13
N GLY A 140 3.75 -21.46 8.83
CA GLY A 140 4.97 -22.27 8.91
C GLY A 140 5.20 -23.22 7.73
N TYR A 141 4.44 -23.09 6.64
CA TYR A 141 4.56 -23.95 5.45
C TYR A 141 5.54 -23.43 4.38
N VAL A 142 6.00 -22.19 4.48
CA VAL A 142 6.81 -21.53 3.45
C VAL A 142 8.02 -20.87 4.08
N ASP A 143 9.21 -21.16 3.55
CA ASP A 143 10.45 -20.56 4.02
C ASP A 143 10.58 -19.09 3.60
N LEU A 144 11.23 -18.28 4.44
CA LEU A 144 11.41 -16.85 4.22
C LEU A 144 12.02 -16.50 2.85
N PRO A 145 13.09 -17.17 2.37
CA PRO A 145 13.66 -16.88 1.05
C PRO A 145 12.67 -17.10 -0.08
N ASP A 146 11.78 -18.09 0.04
CA ASP A 146 10.80 -18.40 -1.00
C ASP A 146 9.66 -17.39 -1.01
N VAL A 147 9.27 -16.85 0.15
CA VAL A 147 8.35 -15.69 0.20
C VAL A 147 8.91 -14.51 -0.58
N PHE A 148 10.18 -14.14 -0.38
CA PHE A 148 10.79 -13.03 -1.11
C PHE A 148 10.94 -13.30 -2.61
N LYS A 149 11.35 -14.52 -2.99
CA LYS A 149 11.42 -14.92 -4.41
C LYS A 149 10.05 -14.81 -5.07
N MET A 150 9.03 -15.41 -4.45
CA MET A 150 7.67 -15.39 -4.99
C MET A 150 7.09 -13.97 -5.01
N GLY A 151 7.35 -13.16 -3.98
CA GLY A 151 6.95 -11.75 -3.96
C GLY A 151 7.58 -10.95 -5.10
N PHE A 152 8.87 -11.15 -5.39
CA PHE A 152 9.52 -10.52 -6.54
C PHE A 152 8.93 -11.01 -7.88
N VAL A 153 8.70 -12.32 -8.03
CA VAL A 153 8.06 -12.88 -9.23
C VAL A 153 6.68 -12.26 -9.45
N MET A 154 5.87 -12.17 -8.39
CA MET A 154 4.54 -11.56 -8.45
C MET A 154 4.60 -10.07 -8.72
N ALA A 155 5.61 -9.35 -8.23
CA ALA A 155 5.83 -7.95 -8.58
C ALA A 155 6.02 -7.77 -10.09
N VAL A 156 6.88 -8.60 -10.71
CA VAL A 156 7.13 -8.56 -12.15
C VAL A 156 5.88 -8.92 -12.94
N VAL A 157 5.18 -9.99 -12.56
CA VAL A 157 3.93 -10.41 -13.21
C VAL A 157 2.88 -9.30 -13.15
N ASN A 158 2.68 -8.71 -11.97
CA ASN A 158 1.73 -7.61 -11.79
C ASN A 158 2.14 -6.38 -12.59
N ALA A 159 3.42 -6.02 -12.62
CA ALA A 159 3.92 -4.89 -13.40
C ALA A 159 3.65 -5.07 -14.90
N ILE A 160 3.82 -6.29 -15.43
CA ILE A 160 3.52 -6.60 -16.84
C ILE A 160 2.01 -6.53 -17.10
N ILE A 161 1.19 -7.17 -16.27
CA ILE A 161 -0.26 -7.20 -16.46
C ILE A 161 -0.83 -5.78 -16.40
N TRP A 162 -0.51 -5.01 -15.36
CA TRP A 162 -1.05 -3.66 -15.18
C TRP A 162 -0.41 -2.63 -16.10
N GLY A 163 0.88 -2.78 -16.40
CA GLY A 163 1.59 -1.90 -17.33
C GLY A 163 1.14 -2.09 -18.79
N VAL A 164 0.83 -3.31 -19.21
CA VAL A 164 0.40 -3.60 -20.59
C VAL A 164 -1.13 -3.64 -20.68
N VAL A 165 -1.76 -4.65 -20.07
CA VAL A 165 -3.22 -4.84 -20.19
C VAL A 165 -3.97 -3.70 -19.50
N GLY A 166 -3.51 -3.29 -18.32
CA GLY A 166 -4.11 -2.19 -17.57
C GLY A 166 -4.11 -0.87 -18.33
N THR A 167 -3.00 -0.50 -18.97
CA THR A 167 -2.92 0.76 -19.74
C THR A 167 -3.88 0.75 -20.94
N PHE A 168 -3.92 -0.32 -21.74
CA PHE A 168 -4.90 -0.45 -22.83
C PHE A 168 -6.34 -0.38 -22.32
N TRP A 169 -6.63 -1.07 -21.22
CA TRP A 169 -7.97 -1.09 -20.62
C TRP A 169 -8.40 0.30 -20.11
N TRP A 170 -7.51 1.00 -19.41
CA TRP A 170 -7.77 2.35 -18.93
C TRP A 170 -7.97 3.35 -20.08
N LYS A 171 -7.24 3.17 -21.19
CA LYS A 171 -7.47 3.97 -22.39
C LYS A 171 -8.84 3.70 -23.01
N PHE A 172 -9.25 2.44 -23.08
CA PHE A 172 -10.57 2.04 -23.57
C PHE A 172 -11.70 2.61 -22.71
N LEU A 173 -11.52 2.66 -21.39
CA LEU A 173 -12.47 3.28 -20.45
C LEU A 173 -12.47 4.82 -20.47
N GLY A 174 -11.56 5.46 -21.22
CA GLY A 174 -11.45 6.91 -21.29
C GLY A 174 -10.87 7.56 -20.03
N LEU A 175 -10.05 6.83 -19.26
CA LEU A 175 -9.40 7.37 -18.06
C LEU A 175 -8.24 8.33 -18.37
N TYR A 176 -7.74 8.29 -19.61
CA TYR A 176 -6.76 9.22 -20.20
C TYR A 176 -6.82 9.18 -21.73
#